data_AF-A0A292SNQ7-F1
#
_entry.id   AF-A0A292SNQ7-F1
#
_cell.length_a   1.000
_cell.length_b   1.000
_cell.length_c   1.000
_cell.angle_alpha   90.00
_cell.angle_beta   90.00
_cell.angle_gamma   90.00
#
_symmetry.space_group_name_H-M   'P 1'
#
loop_
_entity.id
_entity.type
_entity.pdbx_description
1 polymer ?
#
loop_
_entity_poly.entity_id
_entity_poly.type
_entity_poly.pdbx_seq_one_letter_code
_entity_poly.pdbx_strand_id
1 'polypeptide(L)'
;MGFKNYNKKLLITLFSILAFIVMLNYLVNPYNIFQQRIFKTTLLKPEAKIQERVTKPIGLKINKRKIDAVFFGTSRVDLGLDRDYYKKLTGKEADNIAIGGLLFYEMFDVIDIALKVHPEIKHIYIGVDYGTFLKEDKSQYKNRALITKNPKLETSEIGVALLCLKTSANSVWSVIKTLSGNKKRMFYSSGKKYIFVNKKMKREFEKTWLEYNI
;
A
#
# COMPACT_ATOMS: atom_id res chain seq x y z
N MET A 1 33.25 36.96 -10.35
CA MET A 1 32.61 35.73 -10.90
C MET A 1 31.39 36.17 -11.68
N GLY A 2 31.37 36.06 -13.01
CA GLY A 2 30.29 36.67 -13.82
C GLY A 2 28.90 36.07 -13.51
N PHE A 3 27.87 36.90 -13.57
CA PHE A 3 26.46 36.51 -13.32
C PHE A 3 26.04 35.24 -14.09
N LYS A 4 26.57 35.04 -15.31
CA LYS A 4 26.34 33.83 -16.11
C LYS A 4 26.85 32.54 -15.44
N ASN A 5 28.02 32.59 -14.80
CA ASN A 5 28.59 31.45 -14.07
C ASN A 5 27.83 31.20 -12.75
N TYR A 6 27.38 32.26 -12.09
CA TYR A 6 26.53 32.14 -10.91
C TYR A 6 25.17 31.50 -11.26
N ASN A 7 24.47 32.01 -12.28
CA ASN A 7 23.18 31.47 -12.73
C ASN A 7 23.29 30.01 -13.17
N LYS A 8 24.37 29.65 -13.88
CA LYS A 8 24.64 28.26 -14.27
C LYS A 8 24.81 27.37 -13.04
N LYS A 9 25.60 27.80 -12.05
CA LYS A 9 25.78 27.03 -10.79
C LYS A 9 24.48 26.90 -10.02
N LEU A 10 23.72 27.99 -9.88
CA LEU A 10 22.43 27.99 -9.21
C LEU A 10 21.46 27.00 -9.86
N LEU A 11 21.33 27.03 -11.19
CA LEU A 11 20.47 26.09 -11.92
C LEU A 11 20.92 24.64 -11.71
N ILE A 12 22.21 24.35 -11.82
CA ILE A 12 22.74 23.01 -11.57
C ILE A 12 22.39 22.55 -10.15
N THR A 13 22.60 23.40 -9.13
CA THR A 13 22.26 23.07 -7.74
C THR A 13 20.77 22.80 -7.56
N LEU A 14 19.89 23.63 -8.15
CA LEU A 14 18.44 23.41 -8.08
C LEU A 14 18.02 22.10 -8.75
N PHE A 15 18.56 21.81 -9.95
CA PHE A 15 18.30 20.55 -10.64
C PHE A 15 18.84 19.35 -9.86
N SER A 16 20.02 19.45 -9.25
CA SER A 16 20.58 18.39 -8.42
C SER A 16 19.72 18.11 -7.19
N ILE A 17 19.21 19.14 -6.52
CA ILE A 17 18.30 18.98 -5.38
C ILE A 17 17.01 18.30 -5.82
N LEU A 18 16.42 18.75 -6.92
CA LEU A 18 15.17 18.18 -7.44
C LEU A 18 15.36 16.72 -7.87
N ALA A 19 16.45 16.41 -8.58
CA ALA A 19 16.81 15.05 -8.95
C ALA A 19 17.03 14.16 -7.72
N PHE A 20 17.68 14.68 -6.68
CA PHE A 20 17.87 13.96 -5.43
C PHE A 20 16.55 13.66 -4.73
N ILE A 21 15.62 14.62 -4.68
CA ILE A 21 14.29 14.43 -4.09
C ILE A 21 13.51 13.34 -4.83
N VAL A 22 13.47 13.41 -6.16
CA VAL A 22 12.81 12.40 -7.00
C VAL A 22 13.42 11.03 -6.77
N MET A 23 14.76 10.94 -6.78
CA MET A 23 15.47 9.67 -6.60
C MET A 23 15.21 9.09 -5.21
N LEU A 24 15.25 9.90 -4.14
CA LEU A 24 14.96 9.47 -2.78
C LEU A 24 13.53 8.91 -2.68
N ASN A 25 12.54 9.67 -3.17
CA ASN A 25 11.13 9.28 -3.08
C ASN A 25 10.81 8.05 -3.93
N TYR A 26 11.40 7.95 -5.11
CA TYR A 26 11.31 6.77 -5.95
C TYR A 26 11.93 5.56 -5.23
N LEU A 27 13.21 5.61 -4.87
CA LEU A 27 13.93 4.47 -4.28
C LEU A 27 13.38 4.01 -2.92
N VAL A 28 12.92 4.95 -2.09
CA VAL A 28 12.31 4.60 -0.80
C VAL A 28 10.88 4.11 -1.00
N ASN A 29 10.12 4.75 -1.88
CA ASN A 29 8.71 4.44 -2.16
C ASN A 29 7.93 4.23 -0.85
N PRO A 30 7.75 5.27 -0.02
CA PRO A 30 7.16 5.15 1.32
C PRO A 30 5.72 4.65 1.29
N TYR A 31 5.01 4.91 0.19
CA TYR A 31 3.62 4.54 -0.03
C TYR A 31 3.43 3.21 -0.76
N ASN A 32 4.52 2.55 -1.15
CA ASN A 32 4.49 1.27 -1.86
C ASN A 32 3.69 1.28 -3.18
N ILE A 33 3.68 2.41 -3.89
CA ILE A 33 2.94 2.61 -5.14
C ILE A 33 3.76 2.24 -6.38
N PHE A 34 5.09 2.36 -6.31
CA PHE A 34 5.98 1.99 -7.40
C PHE A 34 6.40 0.51 -7.34
N GLN A 35 6.39 -0.17 -8.48
CA GLN A 35 6.87 -1.55 -8.60
C GLN A 35 8.39 -1.56 -8.81
N GLN A 36 9.15 -1.61 -7.73
CA GLN A 36 10.61 -1.57 -7.78
C GLN A 36 11.27 -2.63 -6.90
N ARG A 37 12.57 -2.83 -7.10
CA ARG A 37 13.37 -3.72 -6.28
C ARG A 37 13.40 -3.22 -4.83
N ILE A 38 13.19 -4.14 -3.90
CA ILE A 38 13.12 -3.84 -2.47
C ILE A 38 14.50 -4.02 -1.84
N PHE A 39 14.91 -3.08 -1.00
CA PHE A 39 16.13 -3.16 -0.22
C PHE A 39 15.79 -3.46 1.24
N LYS A 40 16.75 -4.00 2.02
CA LYS A 40 16.53 -4.31 3.45
C LYS A 40 16.07 -3.08 4.25
N THR A 41 16.58 -1.91 3.90
CA THR A 41 16.26 -0.61 4.55
C THR A 41 14.92 -0.02 4.11
N THR A 42 14.31 -0.54 3.03
CA THR A 42 13.04 -0.07 2.46
C THR A 42 11.97 -1.16 2.43
N LEU A 43 12.22 -2.28 3.10
CA LEU A 43 11.37 -3.47 3.12
C LEU A 43 10.00 -3.21 3.75
N LEU A 44 9.97 -2.36 4.77
CA LEU A 44 8.78 -2.07 5.56
C LEU A 44 8.15 -0.76 5.09
N LYS A 45 6.82 -0.78 4.93
CA LYS A 45 6.03 0.31 4.33
C LYS A 45 4.98 0.84 5.33
N PRO A 46 5.40 1.48 6.43
CA PRO A 46 4.48 1.94 7.47
C PRO A 46 3.53 3.04 6.97
N GLU A 47 4.02 3.94 6.12
CA GLU A 47 3.23 5.06 5.62
C GLU A 47 2.17 4.60 4.59
N ALA A 48 2.51 3.59 3.78
CA ALA A 48 1.54 2.93 2.89
C ALA A 48 0.30 2.44 3.66
N LYS A 49 0.50 1.90 4.87
CA LYS A 49 -0.58 1.39 5.72
C LYS A 49 -1.45 2.48 6.32
N ILE A 50 -0.86 3.61 6.72
CA ILE A 50 -1.60 4.70 7.34
C ILE A 50 -2.55 5.34 6.31
N GLN A 51 -2.15 5.33 5.03
CA GLN A 51 -2.82 6.06 3.95
C GLN A 51 -3.49 5.12 2.93
N GLU A 52 -3.91 3.92 3.32
CA GLU A 52 -4.43 2.89 2.41
C GLU A 52 -5.55 3.34 1.47
N ARG A 53 -6.43 4.23 1.93
CA ARG A 53 -7.52 4.79 1.13
C ARG A 53 -7.03 5.58 -0.10
N VAL A 54 -5.80 6.05 -0.08
CA VAL A 54 -5.13 6.77 -1.19
C VAL A 54 -4.13 5.85 -1.89
N THR A 55 -3.30 5.15 -1.11
CA THR A 55 -2.16 4.41 -1.65
C THR A 55 -2.57 3.13 -2.37
N LYS A 56 -3.60 2.40 -1.92
CA LYS A 56 -4.04 1.17 -2.59
C LYS A 56 -4.67 1.44 -3.97
N PRO A 57 -5.59 2.40 -4.14
CA PRO A 57 -6.10 2.77 -5.47
C PRO A 57 -4.99 3.19 -6.44
N ILE A 58 -4.05 4.05 -6.00
CA ILE A 58 -2.91 4.46 -6.85
C ILE A 58 -2.01 3.27 -7.20
N GLY A 59 -1.69 2.43 -6.21
CA GLY A 59 -0.89 1.23 -6.41
C GLY A 59 -1.53 0.27 -7.42
N LEU A 60 -2.86 0.18 -7.41
CA LEU A 60 -3.62 -0.62 -8.36
C LEU A 60 -3.51 -0.05 -9.79
N LYS A 61 -3.63 1.28 -9.98
CA LYS A 61 -3.43 1.94 -11.29
C LYS A 61 -2.02 1.74 -11.88
N ILE A 62 -1.01 1.64 -11.02
CA ILE A 62 0.40 1.44 -11.44
C ILE A 62 0.71 -0.06 -11.62
N ASN A 63 -0.09 -0.95 -11.05
CA ASN A 63 0.19 -2.37 -11.09
C ASN A 63 0.01 -2.90 -12.52
N LYS A 64 1.10 -3.39 -13.12
CA LYS A 64 1.08 -3.98 -14.47
C LYS A 64 0.92 -5.50 -14.49
N ARG A 65 0.80 -6.14 -13.33
CA ARG A 65 0.55 -7.58 -13.25
C ARG A 65 -0.85 -7.86 -13.75
N LYS A 66 -1.02 -8.97 -14.46
CA LYS A 66 -2.33 -9.52 -14.79
C LYS A 66 -2.95 -10.09 -13.51
N ILE A 67 -4.06 -9.53 -13.04
CA ILE A 67 -4.68 -9.92 -11.76
C ILE A 67 -5.92 -10.77 -12.04
N ASP A 68 -5.92 -12.04 -11.64
CA ASP A 68 -7.08 -12.92 -11.84
C ASP A 68 -8.15 -12.73 -10.74
N ALA A 69 -7.70 -12.40 -9.53
CA ALA A 69 -8.53 -12.30 -8.34
C ALA A 69 -8.19 -11.10 -7.46
N VAL A 70 -9.20 -10.55 -6.79
CA VAL A 70 -9.03 -9.44 -5.84
C VAL A 70 -9.75 -9.72 -4.54
N PHE A 71 -9.09 -9.35 -3.45
CA PHE A 71 -9.63 -9.48 -2.10
C PHE A 71 -10.09 -8.12 -1.57
N PHE A 72 -11.34 -8.05 -1.14
CA PHE A 72 -11.97 -6.87 -0.56
C PHE A 72 -12.48 -7.17 0.84
N GLY A 73 -12.47 -6.13 1.68
CA GLY A 73 -12.95 -6.25 3.04
C GLY A 73 -12.36 -5.18 3.94
N THR A 74 -12.55 -5.40 5.24
CA THR A 74 -11.98 -4.56 6.30
C THR A 74 -10.55 -4.99 6.63
N SER A 75 -10.05 -4.58 7.81
CA SER A 75 -8.81 -5.07 8.40
C SER A 75 -8.75 -6.60 8.51
N ARG A 76 -9.86 -7.33 8.57
CA ARG A 76 -9.81 -8.80 8.67
C ARG A 76 -9.28 -9.44 7.38
N VAL A 77 -9.74 -8.97 6.24
CA VAL A 77 -9.26 -9.44 4.92
C VAL A 77 -7.87 -8.91 4.64
N ASP A 78 -7.64 -7.64 4.91
CA ASP A 78 -6.34 -7.00 4.70
C ASP A 78 -5.21 -7.70 5.49
N LEU A 79 -5.51 -8.19 6.69
CA LEU A 79 -4.54 -8.93 7.49
C LEU A 79 -4.54 -10.44 7.27
N GLY A 80 -5.69 -11.00 6.87
CA GLY A 80 -5.93 -12.45 6.83
C GLY A 80 -5.60 -13.10 5.50
N LEU A 81 -5.69 -12.37 4.38
CA LEU A 81 -5.45 -12.92 3.05
C LEU A 81 -4.11 -12.46 2.47
N ASP A 82 -3.25 -13.42 2.13
CA ASP A 82 -1.93 -13.19 1.53
C ASP A 82 -1.99 -13.58 0.05
N ARG A 83 -1.67 -12.64 -0.84
CA ARG A 83 -1.68 -12.87 -2.29
C ARG A 83 -0.64 -13.90 -2.72
N ASP A 84 0.51 -13.93 -2.03
CA ASP A 84 1.60 -14.85 -2.37
C ASP A 84 1.19 -16.29 -2.00
N TYR A 85 0.44 -16.45 -0.91
CA TYR A 85 -0.16 -17.72 -0.51
C TYR A 85 -1.24 -18.18 -1.49
N TYR A 86 -2.12 -17.27 -1.93
CA TYR A 86 -3.13 -17.57 -2.94
C TYR A 86 -2.50 -18.05 -4.25
N LYS A 87 -1.43 -17.39 -4.72
CA LYS A 87 -0.68 -17.81 -5.90
C LYS A 87 -0.09 -19.21 -5.73
N LYS A 88 0.49 -19.51 -4.55
CA LYS A 88 1.02 -20.85 -4.25
C LYS A 88 -0.08 -21.92 -4.30
N LEU A 89 -1.28 -21.61 -3.81
CA LEU A 89 -2.40 -22.57 -3.74
C LEU A 89 -3.10 -22.79 -5.09
N THR A 90 -3.26 -21.74 -5.89
CA THR A 90 -4.13 -21.75 -7.07
C THR A 90 -3.39 -21.59 -8.40
N GLY A 91 -2.12 -21.18 -8.38
CA GLY A 91 -1.35 -20.78 -9.56
C GLY A 91 -1.76 -19.45 -10.17
N LYS A 92 -2.81 -18.78 -9.65
CA LYS A 92 -3.36 -17.53 -10.18
C LYS A 92 -2.83 -16.31 -9.42
N GLU A 93 -2.75 -15.17 -10.08
CA GLU A 93 -2.35 -13.92 -9.44
C GLU A 93 -3.54 -13.29 -8.73
N ALA A 94 -3.28 -12.77 -7.53
CA ALA A 94 -4.26 -11.97 -6.80
C ALA A 94 -3.65 -10.69 -6.25
N ASP A 95 -4.53 -9.77 -5.84
CA ASP A 95 -4.12 -8.63 -5.03
C ASP A 95 -5.07 -8.39 -3.85
N ASN A 96 -4.49 -7.96 -2.72
CA ASN A 96 -5.24 -7.64 -1.52
C ASN A 96 -5.48 -6.13 -1.42
N ILE A 97 -6.68 -5.72 -1.81
CA ILE A 97 -7.11 -4.32 -1.81
C ILE A 97 -8.13 -4.01 -0.73
N ALA A 98 -8.29 -4.90 0.25
CA ALA A 98 -9.04 -4.62 1.47
C ALA A 98 -8.41 -3.45 2.23
N ILE A 99 -9.21 -2.62 2.89
CA ILE A 99 -8.71 -1.43 3.59
C ILE A 99 -9.21 -1.48 5.04
N GLY A 100 -8.33 -1.11 5.97
CA GLY A 100 -8.69 -1.08 7.39
C GLY A 100 -9.88 -0.17 7.69
N GLY A 101 -10.96 -0.75 8.22
CA GLY A 101 -12.15 0.00 8.63
C GLY A 101 -12.93 0.65 7.48
N LEU A 102 -12.76 0.14 6.26
CA LEU A 102 -13.49 0.57 5.07
C LEU A 102 -15.01 0.39 5.26
N LEU A 103 -15.78 1.37 4.80
CA LEU A 103 -17.24 1.26 4.74
C LEU A 103 -17.69 0.44 3.53
N PHE A 104 -18.89 -0.13 3.60
CA PHE A 104 -19.45 -0.92 2.51
C PHE A 104 -19.54 -0.13 1.19
N TYR A 105 -19.90 1.15 1.25
CA TYR A 105 -19.95 2.03 0.07
C TYR A 105 -18.56 2.34 -0.51
N GLU A 106 -17.57 2.62 0.35
CA GLU A 106 -16.20 2.83 -0.08
C GLU A 106 -15.64 1.55 -0.75
N MET A 107 -16.09 0.37 -0.31
CA MET A 107 -15.72 -0.90 -0.94
C MET A 107 -16.18 -0.98 -2.39
N PHE A 108 -17.41 -0.59 -2.70
CA PHE A 108 -17.88 -0.54 -4.09
C PHE A 108 -17.08 0.43 -4.94
N ASP A 109 -16.69 1.58 -4.39
CA ASP A 109 -15.86 2.56 -5.11
C ASP A 109 -14.49 1.97 -5.47
N VAL A 110 -13.88 1.21 -4.55
CA VAL A 110 -12.60 0.51 -4.83
C VAL A 110 -12.79 -0.66 -5.80
N ILE A 111 -13.90 -1.41 -5.71
CA ILE A 111 -14.25 -2.48 -6.66
C ILE A 111 -14.40 -1.91 -8.07
N ASP A 112 -15.13 -0.82 -8.22
CA ASP A 112 -15.35 -0.14 -9.50
C ASP A 112 -14.01 0.29 -10.14
N ILE A 113 -13.11 0.88 -9.35
CA ILE A 113 -11.76 1.21 -9.82
C ILE A 113 -10.99 -0.05 -10.21
N ALA A 114 -11.03 -1.11 -9.40
CA ALA A 114 -10.31 -2.33 -9.66
C ALA A 114 -10.70 -2.95 -11.01
N LEU A 115 -12.01 -3.04 -11.28
CA LEU A 115 -12.52 -3.59 -12.53
C LEU A 115 -12.26 -2.70 -13.74
N LYS A 116 -12.20 -1.38 -13.56
CA LYS A 116 -11.85 -0.45 -14.65
C LYS A 116 -10.37 -0.47 -14.99
N VAL A 117 -9.49 -0.65 -14.00
CA VAL A 117 -8.03 -0.70 -14.21
C VAL A 117 -7.59 -2.08 -14.70
N HIS A 118 -8.17 -3.14 -14.13
CA HIS A 118 -7.87 -4.54 -14.43
C HIS A 118 -9.14 -5.28 -14.89
N PRO A 119 -9.58 -5.07 -16.14
CA PRO A 119 -10.78 -5.70 -16.68
C PRO A 119 -10.66 -7.23 -16.78
N GLU A 120 -9.46 -7.80 -16.68
CA GLU A 120 -9.21 -9.23 -16.68
C GLU A 120 -9.62 -9.95 -15.39
N ILE A 121 -9.93 -9.22 -14.31
CA ILE A 121 -10.32 -9.79 -13.02
C ILE A 121 -11.57 -10.66 -13.21
N LYS A 122 -11.48 -11.93 -12.80
CA LYS A 122 -12.59 -12.90 -12.89
C LYS A 122 -13.21 -13.25 -11.55
N HIS A 123 -12.47 -13.05 -10.46
CA HIS A 123 -12.90 -13.44 -9.12
C HIS A 123 -12.77 -12.27 -8.14
N ILE A 124 -13.87 -11.99 -7.43
CA ILE A 124 -13.93 -10.99 -6.38
C ILE A 124 -14.27 -11.72 -5.09
N TYR A 125 -13.37 -11.71 -4.12
CA TYR A 125 -13.63 -12.27 -2.79
C TYR A 125 -13.90 -11.13 -1.82
N ILE A 126 -15.12 -11.07 -1.31
CA ILE A 126 -15.55 -10.03 -0.38
C ILE A 126 -15.63 -10.65 1.01
N GLY A 127 -14.72 -10.28 1.90
CA GLY A 127 -14.84 -10.61 3.31
C GLY A 127 -15.72 -9.59 4.01
N VAL A 128 -16.84 -10.07 4.51
CA VAL A 128 -17.81 -9.28 5.27
C VAL A 128 -17.68 -9.64 6.74
N ASP A 129 -17.76 -8.63 7.62
CA ASP A 129 -17.72 -8.85 9.05
C ASP A 129 -18.71 -7.97 9.80
N TYR A 130 -18.84 -8.21 11.11
CA TYR A 130 -19.74 -7.47 12.00
C TYR A 130 -19.56 -5.95 11.92
N GLY A 131 -18.33 -5.46 11.72
CA GLY A 131 -18.04 -4.04 11.56
C GLY A 131 -18.48 -3.44 10.22
N THR A 132 -18.67 -4.27 9.19
CA THR A 132 -19.28 -3.86 7.92
C THR A 132 -20.78 -3.59 8.07
N PHE A 133 -21.48 -4.35 8.93
CA PHE A 133 -22.93 -4.28 9.07
C PHE A 133 -23.45 -3.30 10.12
N LEU A 134 -22.69 -2.99 11.18
CA LEU A 134 -23.17 -2.10 12.25
C LEU A 134 -22.90 -0.62 12.03
N LYS A 135 -22.03 -0.30 11.08
CA LYS A 135 -21.58 1.09 10.84
C LYS A 135 -22.57 1.87 9.97
N GLU A 136 -23.86 1.75 10.24
CA GLU A 136 -24.91 2.56 9.60
C GLU A 136 -25.13 3.91 10.31
N ASP A 137 -24.07 4.50 10.86
CA ASP A 137 -24.17 5.88 11.32
C ASP A 137 -24.17 6.82 10.09
N LYS A 138 -25.28 7.53 9.88
CA LYS A 138 -25.44 8.55 8.82
C LYS A 138 -24.32 9.60 8.84
N SER A 139 -23.69 9.85 9.99
CA SER A 139 -22.54 10.75 10.11
C SER A 139 -21.31 10.29 9.30
N GLN A 140 -21.13 8.98 9.11
CA GLN A 140 -20.01 8.43 8.36
C GLN A 140 -20.17 8.60 6.85
N TYR A 141 -21.39 8.79 6.34
CA TYR A 141 -21.62 9.12 4.93
C TYR A 141 -21.09 10.52 4.57
N LYS A 142 -21.23 11.48 5.50
CA LYS A 142 -20.67 12.84 5.33
C LYS A 142 -19.15 12.84 5.38
N ASN A 143 -18.56 11.91 6.13
CA ASN A 143 -17.11 11.80 6.35
C ASN A 143 -16.45 10.70 5.50
N ARG A 144 -17.13 10.16 4.48
CA ARG A 144 -16.54 9.15 3.60
C ARG A 144 -15.30 9.72 2.91
N ALA A 145 -14.25 8.93 2.78
CA ALA A 145 -13.13 9.38 1.97
C ALA A 145 -13.58 9.44 0.51
N LEU A 146 -13.29 10.55 -0.17
CA LEU A 146 -13.46 10.63 -1.62
C LEU A 146 -12.37 9.80 -2.27
N ILE A 147 -12.72 8.60 -2.71
CA ILE A 147 -11.83 7.74 -3.49
C ILE A 147 -11.95 8.15 -4.96
N THR A 148 -10.84 8.60 -5.55
CA THR A 148 -10.79 9.00 -6.96
C THR A 148 -11.09 7.81 -7.86
N LYS A 149 -12.22 7.86 -8.56
CA LYS A 149 -12.68 6.80 -9.48
C LYS A 149 -12.04 6.83 -10.87
N ASN A 150 -11.15 7.79 -11.14
CA ASN A 150 -10.42 7.86 -12.39
C ASN A 150 -9.50 6.63 -12.51
N PRO A 151 -9.70 5.73 -13.48
CA PRO A 151 -8.86 4.55 -13.64
C PRO A 151 -7.47 4.89 -14.17
N LYS A 152 -7.29 6.07 -14.77
CA LYS A 152 -5.99 6.52 -15.23
C LYS A 152 -5.20 7.12 -14.06
N LEU A 153 -3.90 6.89 -14.10
CA LEU A 153 -2.94 7.53 -13.22
C LEU A 153 -2.79 9.00 -13.64
N GLU A 154 -3.04 9.92 -12.71
CA GLU A 154 -2.89 11.34 -12.96
C GLU A 154 -1.45 11.77 -12.76
N THR A 155 -0.99 12.73 -13.56
CA THR A 155 0.35 13.31 -13.43
C THR A 155 0.54 13.99 -12.07
N SER A 156 -0.54 14.51 -11.48
CA SER A 156 -0.60 15.04 -10.12
C SER A 156 -0.31 13.96 -9.07
N GLU A 157 -0.88 12.75 -9.21
CA GLU A 157 -0.63 11.62 -8.30
C GLU A 157 0.86 11.22 -8.32
N ILE A 158 1.46 11.15 -9.51
CA ILE A 158 2.90 10.90 -9.67
C ILE A 158 3.73 12.06 -9.11
N GLY A 159 3.34 13.30 -9.39
CA GLY A 159 4.02 14.51 -8.91
C GLY A 159 4.04 14.59 -7.40
N VAL A 160 2.91 14.32 -6.72
CA VAL A 160 2.83 14.27 -5.26
C VAL A 160 3.68 13.13 -4.70
N ALA A 161 3.67 11.97 -5.36
CA ALA A 161 4.49 10.83 -4.97
C ALA A 161 6.01 11.07 -5.09
N LEU A 162 6.46 11.90 -6.04
CA LEU A 162 7.88 12.09 -6.31
C LEU A 162 8.46 13.41 -5.79
N LEU A 163 7.69 14.49 -5.78
CA LEU A 163 8.18 15.86 -5.55
C LEU A 163 7.65 16.49 -4.27
N CYS A 164 6.65 15.90 -3.61
CA CYS A 164 6.08 16.49 -2.39
C CYS A 164 7.03 16.37 -1.19
N LEU A 165 7.22 17.50 -0.48
CA LEU A 165 8.00 17.55 0.77
C LEU A 165 7.49 16.55 1.82
N LYS A 166 6.17 16.35 1.90
CA LYS A 166 5.59 15.36 2.82
C LYS A 166 6.01 13.94 2.46
N THR A 167 6.10 13.63 1.16
CA THR A 167 6.59 12.34 0.68
C THR A 167 8.06 12.16 1.02
N SER A 168 8.89 13.20 0.86
CA SER A 168 10.29 13.18 1.28
C SER A 168 10.46 12.94 2.78
N ALA A 169 9.67 13.63 3.61
CA ALA A 169 9.65 13.37 5.06
C ALA A 169 9.26 11.92 5.36
N ASN A 170 8.21 11.41 4.70
CA ASN A 170 7.75 10.04 4.86
C ASN A 170 8.77 8.99 4.36
N SER A 171 9.54 9.30 3.32
CA SER A 171 10.66 8.49 2.86
C SER A 171 11.73 8.37 3.94
N VAL A 172 12.20 9.50 4.49
CA VAL A 172 13.18 9.51 5.57
C VAL A 172 12.65 8.74 6.80
N TRP A 173 11.41 9.02 7.22
CA TRP A 173 10.77 8.32 8.33
C TRP A 173 10.62 6.81 8.10
N SER A 174 10.32 6.38 6.87
CA SER A 174 10.20 4.95 6.54
C SER A 174 11.54 4.23 6.73
N VAL A 175 12.65 4.86 6.33
CA VAL A 175 14.00 4.32 6.55
C VAL A 175 14.35 4.29 8.04
N ILE A 176 14.12 5.38 8.78
CA ILE A 176 14.37 5.45 10.23
C ILE A 176 13.54 4.39 10.98
N LYS A 177 12.25 4.24 10.67
CA LYS A 177 11.38 3.24 11.29
C LYS A 177 11.85 1.81 10.98
N THR A 178 12.34 1.57 9.76
CA THR A 178 12.90 0.26 9.38
C THR A 178 14.18 -0.05 10.15
N LEU A 179 15.10 0.92 10.28
CA LEU A 179 16.38 0.77 10.98
C LEU A 179 16.25 0.68 12.49
N SER A 180 15.37 1.50 13.09
CA SER A 180 15.10 1.50 14.54
C SER A 180 14.43 0.22 15.05
N GLY A 181 14.01 -0.68 14.15
CA GLY A 181 13.39 -1.94 14.52
C GLY A 181 12.02 -1.81 15.20
N ASN A 182 11.42 -0.62 15.19
CA ASN A 182 10.10 -0.37 15.75
C ASN A 182 9.01 -0.99 14.87
N LYS A 183 8.83 -2.31 14.96
CA LYS A 183 8.00 -3.05 13.99
C LYS A 183 6.50 -3.10 14.30
N LYS A 184 5.98 -2.19 15.12
CA LYS A 184 4.53 -2.11 15.40
C LYS A 184 3.80 -1.60 14.16
N ARG A 185 2.77 -2.34 13.71
CA ARG A 185 1.91 -1.99 12.55
C ARG A 185 2.66 -1.78 11.23
N MET A 186 3.68 -2.60 10.97
CA MET A 186 4.41 -2.57 9.70
C MET A 186 3.84 -3.57 8.69
N PHE A 187 4.07 -3.31 7.42
CA PHE A 187 3.67 -4.15 6.29
C PHE A 187 4.85 -4.30 5.35
N TYR A 188 5.00 -5.48 4.77
CA TYR A 188 5.89 -5.71 3.65
C TYR A 188 5.33 -5.05 2.39
N SER A 189 6.19 -4.80 1.42
CA SER A 189 5.79 -4.33 0.08
C SER A 189 4.85 -5.29 -0.66
N SER A 190 4.79 -6.57 -0.26
CA SER A 190 3.80 -7.53 -0.78
C SER A 190 2.38 -7.29 -0.25
N GLY A 191 2.20 -6.35 0.69
CA GLY A 191 0.95 -6.15 1.41
C GLY A 191 0.81 -7.07 2.62
N LYS A 192 1.73 -8.02 2.81
CA LYS A 192 1.74 -8.89 3.99
C LYS A 192 2.01 -8.09 5.25
N LYS A 193 1.19 -8.28 6.29
CA LYS A 193 1.46 -7.68 7.60
C LYS A 193 2.80 -8.18 8.14
N TYR A 194 3.63 -7.25 8.60
CA TYR A 194 4.75 -7.57 9.46
C TYR A 194 4.18 -7.93 10.83
N ILE A 195 3.98 -9.22 11.07
CA ILE A 195 3.61 -9.74 12.37
C ILE A 195 4.90 -9.92 13.16
N PHE A 196 5.00 -9.30 14.34
CA PHE A 196 5.87 -9.86 15.37
C PHE A 196 5.33 -11.24 15.66
N VAL A 197 6.05 -12.26 15.21
CA VAL A 197 5.90 -13.60 15.75
C VAL A 197 6.17 -13.43 17.24
N ASN A 198 5.12 -13.31 18.05
CA ASN A 198 5.26 -13.59 19.47
C ASN A 198 5.72 -15.05 19.48
N LYS A 199 7.00 -15.29 19.77
CA LYS A 199 7.60 -16.63 19.72
C LYS A 199 6.78 -17.62 20.54
N LYS A 200 6.16 -17.14 21.63
CA LYS A 200 5.20 -17.90 22.43
C LYS A 200 3.96 -18.25 21.62
N MET A 201 3.27 -17.27 21.05
CA MET A 201 2.07 -17.49 20.24
C MET A 201 2.31 -18.38 19.01
N LYS A 202 3.46 -18.27 18.34
CA LYS A 202 3.82 -19.18 17.24
C LYS A 202 4.06 -20.60 17.71
N ARG A 203 4.78 -20.79 18.83
CA ARG A 203 4.95 -22.11 19.45
C ARG A 203 3.61 -22.71 19.87
N GLU A 204 2.74 -21.93 20.50
CA GLU A 204 1.41 -22.40 20.91
C GLU A 204 0.56 -22.76 19.67
N PHE A 205 0.55 -21.92 18.63
CA PHE A 205 -0.17 -22.21 17.39
C PHE A 205 0.37 -23.46 16.68
N GLU A 206 1.70 -23.64 16.62
CA GLU A 206 2.33 -24.85 16.05
C GLU A 206 1.98 -26.11 16.86
N LYS A 207 1.93 -26.01 18.18
CA LYS A 207 1.47 -27.11 19.06
C LYS A 207 0.01 -27.46 18.79
N THR A 208 -0.88 -26.46 18.80
CA THR A 208 -2.31 -26.69 18.51
C THR A 208 -2.50 -27.24 17.09
N TRP A 209 -1.73 -26.76 16.11
CA TRP A 209 -1.82 -27.29 14.75
C TRP A 209 -1.42 -28.77 14.66
N LEU A 210 -0.39 -29.19 15.41
CA LEU A 210 0.05 -30.59 15.50
C LEU A 210 -0.92 -31.47 16.31
N GLU A 211 -1.59 -30.91 17.32
CA GLU A 211 -2.59 -31.63 18.11
C GLU A 211 -3.89 -31.90 17.34
N TYR A 212 -4.29 -30.99 16.45
CA TYR A 212 -5.60 -31.02 15.80
C TYR A 212 -5.56 -31.34 14.29
N ASN A 213 -4.39 -31.48 13.67
CA ASN A 213 -4.25 -32.06 12.33
C ASN A 213 -3.62 -33.44 12.44
N ILE A 214 -4.49 -34.46 12.45
CA ILE A 214 -4.20 -35.84 11.99
C ILE A 214 -4.40 -35.86 10.48
#